data_AF-A0A2H0AEF0-F1
#
_entry.id   AF-A0A2H0AEF0-F1
#
_cell.length_a   1.000
_cell.length_b   1.000
_cell.length_c   1.000
_cell.angle_alpha   90.00
_cell.angle_beta   90.00
_cell.angle_gamma   90.00
#
_symmetry.space_group_name_H-M   'P 1'
#
loop_
_entity.id
_entity.type
_entity.pdbx_description
1 polymer ?
#
loop_
_entity_poly.entity_id
_entity_poly.type
_entity_poly.pdbx_seq_one_letter_code
_entity_poly.pdbx_strand_id
1 'polypeptide(L)'
;MSDNSLQSGSGATVFAGRFVLKLSKDRLQALLIPKDDLGLKAAEMEALNKEIRANGVVHGIQPVPEPLPDGSFCVARGQAPQAGKNGCLRPHVRPAMVRTPKQGGDGQGRVDQRELDNISNVAKDQLLLEKIPPTAGVPGKDVLGNDIAAKPGKDMKFKTGPGTYLSEDGLKVYAQANGKFAMVDGKASVFEEHVVRGDVDMTVGNITFGGSSLLVEGTVQPGFRLKCRGDISVGKGVLSAVVMAGGNLTIRGGIVAEEAKALAKGDMNIDFAENIHTIDCGGELVITDFLALGRHIRTGKNLKAVQGKGIIAGGECLVGGSVYVKELGSDEGVDTKIVVGVDKDFEQRKVQTE
;
A
#
# COMPACT_ATOMS: atom_id res chain seq x y z
N MET A 1 -20.38 64.29 21.77
CA MET A 1 -20.55 63.15 20.84
C MET A 1 -20.02 61.94 21.58
N SER A 2 -20.91 61.22 22.25
CA SER A 2 -20.56 60.01 23.02
C SER A 2 -20.44 58.85 22.04
N ASP A 3 -19.26 58.24 22.02
CA ASP A 3 -18.91 57.05 21.26
C ASP A 3 -19.77 55.87 21.75
N ASN A 4 -20.93 55.68 21.12
CA ASN A 4 -21.95 54.69 21.50
C ASN A 4 -21.74 53.39 20.73
N SER A 5 -20.48 52.98 20.57
CA SER A 5 -20.14 51.73 19.91
C SER A 5 -20.46 50.55 20.83
N LEU A 6 -21.35 49.66 20.39
CA LEU A 6 -21.68 48.43 21.12
C LEU A 6 -20.42 47.57 21.30
N GLN A 7 -19.86 47.57 22.51
CA GLN A 7 -18.80 46.65 22.89
C GLN A 7 -19.39 45.32 23.39
N SER A 8 -18.65 44.24 23.20
CA SER A 8 -19.04 42.91 23.67
C SER A 8 -19.23 42.92 25.20
N GLY A 9 -20.47 42.87 25.66
CA GLY A 9 -20.83 42.82 27.09
C GLY A 9 -21.61 44.01 27.62
N SER A 10 -21.53 45.20 26.99
CA SER A 10 -22.34 46.37 27.33
C SER A 10 -23.59 46.40 26.44
N GLY A 11 -24.77 46.25 27.03
CA GLY A 11 -26.03 46.34 26.29
C GLY A 11 -26.41 47.80 26.03
N ALA A 12 -26.86 48.12 24.82
CA ALA A 12 -27.45 49.41 24.49
C ALA A 12 -28.95 49.36 24.79
N THR A 13 -29.48 50.34 25.53
CA THR A 13 -30.93 50.44 25.70
C THR A 13 -31.53 51.04 24.43
N VAL A 14 -32.50 50.35 23.83
CA VAL A 14 -33.12 50.75 22.57
C VAL A 14 -34.64 50.79 22.71
N PHE A 15 -35.29 51.48 21.77
CA PHE A 15 -36.74 51.60 21.66
C PHE A 15 -37.37 52.17 22.94
N ALA A 16 -36.96 53.40 23.25
CA ALA A 16 -37.45 54.19 24.39
C ALA A 16 -37.31 53.51 25.77
N GLY A 17 -36.33 52.63 25.96
CA GLY A 17 -36.10 51.99 27.26
C GLY A 17 -36.54 50.53 27.35
N ARG A 18 -37.41 50.09 26.44
CA ARG A 18 -38.15 48.82 26.53
C ARG A 18 -37.28 47.58 26.31
N PHE A 19 -36.18 47.72 25.57
CA PHE A 19 -35.29 46.61 25.26
C PHE A 19 -33.83 46.96 25.50
N VAL A 20 -33.03 45.92 25.77
CA VAL A 20 -31.56 45.99 25.76
C VAL A 20 -31.06 45.21 24.55
N LEU A 21 -30.45 45.90 23.60
CA LEU A 21 -29.72 45.30 22.50
C LEU A 21 -28.35 44.84 23.01
N LYS A 22 -28.05 43.55 22.87
CA LYS A 22 -26.80 42.94 23.29
C LYS A 22 -26.24 42.06 22.19
N LEU A 23 -24.93 42.08 22.03
CA LEU A 23 -24.23 41.16 21.13
C LEU A 23 -23.82 39.89 21.88
N SER A 24 -23.87 38.75 21.20
CA SER A 24 -23.23 37.53 21.67
C SER A 24 -21.71 37.71 21.79
N LYS A 25 -21.04 36.88 22.60
CA LYS A 25 -19.58 36.97 22.81
C LYS A 25 -18.77 36.83 21.52
N ASP A 26 -19.25 36.00 20.60
CA ASP A 26 -18.67 35.75 19.28
C ASP A 26 -19.13 36.78 18.21
N ARG A 27 -20.00 37.74 18.60
CA ARG A 27 -20.60 38.76 17.72
C ARG A 27 -21.38 38.20 16.53
N LEU A 28 -21.75 36.92 16.55
CA LEU A 28 -22.56 36.29 15.51
C LEU A 28 -24.05 36.54 15.69
N GLN A 29 -24.49 37.02 16.85
CA GLN A 29 -25.90 37.29 17.13
C GLN A 29 -26.07 38.66 17.76
N ALA A 30 -27.09 39.38 17.30
CA ALA A 30 -27.66 40.51 18.02
C ALA A 30 -28.96 40.07 18.68
N LEU A 31 -29.06 40.30 19.99
CA LEU A 31 -30.17 39.87 20.85
C LEU A 31 -30.87 41.09 21.43
N LEU A 32 -32.19 41.13 21.35
CA LEU A 32 -33.03 42.07 22.09
C LEU A 32 -33.55 41.39 23.35
N ILE A 33 -33.19 41.93 24.50
CA ILE A 33 -33.65 41.45 25.80
C ILE A 33 -34.75 42.40 26.28
N PRO A 34 -36.02 41.95 26.42
CA PRO A 34 -37.10 42.79 26.94
C PRO A 34 -36.85 43.17 28.40
N LYS A 35 -37.15 44.42 28.77
CA LYS A 35 -37.18 44.85 30.19
C LYS A 35 -38.57 44.69 30.81
N ASP A 36 -39.62 44.71 29.98
CA ASP A 36 -41.01 44.59 30.36
C ASP A 36 -41.73 43.55 29.48
N ASP A 37 -42.86 43.00 29.94
CA ASP A 37 -43.69 41.99 29.25
C ASP A 37 -44.42 42.50 27.97
N LEU A 38 -44.03 43.66 27.46
CA LEU A 38 -44.69 44.30 26.33
C LEU A 38 -44.13 43.77 25.01
N GLY A 39 -44.92 42.93 24.33
CA GLY A 39 -44.62 42.40 23.01
C GLY A 39 -44.36 43.48 21.93
N LEU A 40 -43.67 43.07 20.87
CA LEU A 40 -43.37 43.88 19.68
C LEU A 40 -44.56 43.86 18.71
N LYS A 41 -45.07 45.02 18.31
CA LYS A 41 -46.08 45.12 17.25
C LYS A 41 -45.40 45.23 15.88
N ALA A 42 -46.01 44.68 14.83
CA ALA A 42 -45.45 44.72 13.48
C ALA A 42 -45.17 46.16 12.97
N ALA A 43 -45.99 47.14 13.35
CA ALA A 43 -45.80 48.55 13.01
C ALA A 43 -44.55 49.20 13.65
N GLU A 44 -44.00 48.59 14.71
CA GLU A 44 -42.85 49.11 15.46
C GLU A 44 -41.51 48.57 14.89
N MET A 45 -41.57 47.55 14.02
CA MET A 45 -40.40 46.83 13.49
C MET A 45 -39.50 47.70 12.61
N GLU A 46 -40.05 48.63 11.83
CA GLU A 46 -39.24 49.54 11.00
C GLU A 46 -38.43 50.51 11.85
N ALA A 47 -39.06 51.09 12.87
CA ALA A 47 -38.40 52.00 13.82
C ALA A 47 -37.31 51.27 14.61
N LEU A 48 -37.62 50.05 15.10
CA LEU A 48 -36.67 49.19 15.78
C LEU A 48 -35.47 48.83 14.89
N ASN A 49 -35.69 48.44 13.63
CA ASN A 49 -34.61 48.12 12.69
C ASN A 49 -33.71 49.32 12.40
N LYS A 50 -34.28 50.53 12.32
CA LYS A 50 -33.50 51.77 12.16
C LYS A 50 -32.61 52.03 13.38
N GLU A 51 -33.12 51.78 14.58
CA GLU A 51 -32.38 51.95 15.83
C GLU A 51 -31.30 50.86 16.01
N ILE A 52 -31.59 49.61 15.67
CA ILE A 52 -30.62 48.50 15.63
C ILE A 52 -29.44 48.85 14.70
N ARG A 53 -29.72 49.39 13.52
CA ARG A 53 -28.70 49.86 12.57
C ARG A 53 -27.91 51.06 13.09
N ALA A 54 -28.58 52.03 13.72
CA ALA A 54 -27.90 53.18 14.33
C ALA A 54 -26.94 52.77 15.45
N ASN A 55 -27.20 51.62 16.06
CA ASN A 55 -26.36 50.98 17.08
C ASN A 55 -25.27 50.06 16.48
N GLY A 56 -25.06 50.09 15.16
CA GLY A 56 -23.93 49.42 14.48
C GLY A 56 -24.20 48.01 13.96
N VAL A 57 -25.38 47.44 14.20
CA VAL A 57 -25.77 46.14 13.61
C VAL A 57 -26.20 46.38 12.16
N VAL A 58 -25.33 46.06 11.22
CA VAL A 58 -25.49 46.36 9.79
C VAL A 58 -25.59 45.12 8.91
N HIS A 59 -25.34 43.94 9.46
CA HIS A 59 -25.35 42.68 8.72
C HIS A 59 -26.27 41.65 9.36
N GLY A 60 -26.96 40.86 8.52
CA GLY A 60 -27.73 39.69 8.97
C GLY A 60 -29.03 40.00 9.72
N ILE A 61 -29.56 41.23 9.63
CA ILE A 61 -30.81 41.62 10.29
C ILE A 61 -31.95 40.74 9.80
N GLN A 62 -32.66 40.12 10.74
CA GLN A 62 -33.79 39.26 10.44
C GLN A 62 -35.06 40.08 10.19
N PRO A 63 -35.91 39.70 9.23
CA PRO A 63 -37.18 40.38 8.98
C PRO A 63 -38.16 40.23 10.15
N VAL A 64 -38.09 39.12 10.88
CA VAL A 64 -38.89 38.83 12.08
C VAL A 64 -37.95 38.41 13.21
N PRO A 65 -38.00 39.05 14.39
CA PRO A 65 -37.20 38.65 15.54
C PRO A 65 -37.55 37.22 15.98
N GLU A 66 -36.55 36.36 16.04
CA GLU A 66 -36.72 34.96 16.42
C GLU A 66 -36.65 34.83 17.95
N PRO A 67 -37.70 34.36 18.64
CA PRO A 67 -37.67 34.18 20.08
C PRO A 67 -36.71 33.05 20.49
N LEU A 68 -35.92 33.29 21.53
CA LEU A 68 -35.00 32.31 22.13
C LEU A 68 -35.56 31.78 23.47
N PRO A 69 -35.11 30.60 23.92
CA PRO A 69 -35.61 29.97 25.16
C PRO A 69 -35.40 30.78 26.45
N ASP A 70 -34.50 31.77 26.44
CA ASP A 70 -34.20 32.65 27.56
C ASP A 70 -35.08 33.91 27.61
N GLY A 71 -36.07 34.02 26.70
CA GLY A 71 -36.97 35.17 26.59
C GLY A 71 -36.40 36.34 25.78
N SER A 72 -35.19 36.23 25.23
CA SER A 72 -34.63 37.22 24.31
C SER A 72 -35.04 36.96 22.86
N PHE A 73 -34.90 37.97 21.99
CA PHE A 73 -35.19 37.85 20.56
C PHE A 73 -33.92 38.03 19.73
N CYS A 74 -33.60 37.08 18.84
CA CYS A 74 -32.52 37.22 17.88
C CYS A 74 -32.97 38.11 16.70
N VAL A 75 -32.33 39.27 16.57
CA VAL A 75 -32.68 40.27 15.54
C VAL A 75 -31.67 40.40 14.42
N ALA A 76 -30.47 39.85 14.60
CA ALA A 76 -29.52 39.68 13.52
C ALA A 76 -28.66 38.43 13.72
N ARG A 77 -28.36 37.73 12.62
CA ARG A 77 -27.42 36.59 12.57
C ARG A 77 -26.30 36.87 11.58
N GLY A 78 -25.08 36.91 12.08
CA GLY A 78 -23.87 36.91 11.26
C GLY A 78 -23.67 35.55 10.58
N GLN A 79 -22.70 35.51 9.68
CA GLN A 79 -22.24 34.28 9.04
C GLN A 79 -21.02 33.75 9.79
N ALA A 80 -21.13 32.56 10.38
CA ALA A 80 -20.01 31.93 11.07
C ALA A 80 -18.88 31.57 10.08
N PRO A 81 -17.60 31.76 10.45
CA PRO A 81 -16.48 31.33 9.60
C PRO A 81 -16.47 29.80 9.47
N GLN A 82 -16.14 29.30 8.28
CA GLN A 82 -15.99 27.87 8.04
C GLN A 82 -14.51 27.49 7.99
N ALA A 83 -14.10 26.53 8.82
CA ALA A 83 -12.71 26.07 8.83
C ALA A 83 -12.38 25.31 7.54
N GLY A 84 -11.16 25.52 7.04
CA GLY A 84 -10.63 24.75 5.93
C GLY A 84 -10.39 23.28 6.32
N LYS A 85 -10.53 22.38 5.37
CA LYS A 85 -10.19 20.96 5.53
C LYS A 85 -8.68 20.76 5.50
N ASN A 86 -8.16 19.95 6.43
CA ASN A 86 -6.75 19.57 6.46
C ASN A 86 -6.37 18.76 5.23
N GLY A 87 -5.10 18.85 4.83
CA GLY A 87 -4.54 17.98 3.80
C GLY A 87 -4.47 16.53 4.31
N CYS A 88 -4.62 15.57 3.40
CA CYS A 88 -4.56 14.14 3.73
C CYS A 88 -3.86 13.35 2.62
N LEU A 89 -3.44 12.12 2.91
CA LEU A 89 -2.90 11.19 1.93
C LEU A 89 -3.99 10.19 1.58
N ARG A 90 -4.28 10.07 0.30
CA ARG A 90 -5.13 9.05 -0.28
C ARG A 90 -4.23 7.91 -0.79
N PRO A 91 -4.31 6.70 -0.23
CA PRO A 91 -3.61 5.55 -0.77
C PRO A 91 -4.32 5.03 -2.03
N HIS A 92 -3.57 4.83 -3.10
CA HIS A 92 -4.02 4.15 -4.32
C HIS A 92 -3.65 2.66 -4.29
N VAL A 93 -2.58 2.32 -3.59
CA VAL A 93 -2.17 0.93 -3.30
C VAL A 93 -2.18 0.72 -1.79
N ARG A 94 -2.65 -0.46 -1.34
CA ARG A 94 -2.53 -0.84 0.07
C ARG A 94 -1.08 -1.22 0.36
N PRO A 95 -0.36 -0.53 1.25
CA PRO A 95 0.98 -0.95 1.61
C PRO A 95 0.94 -2.31 2.29
N ALA A 96 1.96 -3.13 2.07
CA ALA A 96 2.17 -4.30 2.90
C ALA A 96 2.31 -3.82 4.35
N MET A 97 1.35 -4.17 5.21
CA MET A 97 1.52 -3.89 6.63
C MET A 97 2.55 -4.88 7.16
N VAL A 98 3.56 -4.40 7.88
CA VAL A 98 4.34 -5.23 8.80
C VAL A 98 3.39 -5.62 9.93
N ARG A 99 2.52 -6.61 9.69
CA ARG A 99 1.65 -7.18 10.72
C ARG A 99 2.38 -8.36 11.33
N THR A 100 2.61 -8.27 12.64
CA THR A 100 2.69 -9.47 13.49
C THR A 100 1.37 -10.24 13.30
N PRO A 101 1.40 -11.56 13.06
CA PRO A 101 0.19 -12.34 12.81
C PRO A 101 -0.82 -12.14 13.93
N LYS A 102 -2.01 -11.63 13.62
CA LYS A 102 -3.14 -11.73 14.54
C LYS A 102 -3.67 -13.16 14.46
N GLN A 103 -3.55 -13.90 15.56
CA GLN A 103 -4.30 -15.13 15.77
C GLN A 103 -5.80 -14.84 15.66
N GLY A 104 -6.51 -15.75 15.00
CA GLY A 104 -7.91 -16.06 15.26
C GLY A 104 -8.93 -15.05 14.74
N GLY A 105 -9.55 -15.38 13.60
CA GLY A 105 -10.82 -14.80 13.19
C GLY A 105 -11.69 -15.92 12.64
N ASP A 106 -12.60 -16.41 13.49
CA ASP A 106 -13.57 -17.44 13.16
C ASP A 106 -14.42 -17.01 11.96
N GLY A 107 -14.30 -17.75 10.86
CA GLY A 107 -15.06 -17.52 9.65
C GLY A 107 -15.06 -18.78 8.81
N GLN A 108 -16.21 -19.44 8.75
CA GLN A 108 -16.47 -20.59 7.87
C GLN A 108 -16.29 -20.18 6.41
N GLY A 109 -15.08 -20.38 5.91
CA GLY A 109 -14.73 -20.42 4.51
C GLY A 109 -13.49 -21.29 4.41
N ARG A 110 -13.41 -22.18 3.40
CA ARG A 110 -12.15 -22.84 3.05
C ARG A 110 -11.18 -21.76 2.55
N VAL A 111 -10.55 -21.07 3.49
CA VAL A 111 -9.42 -20.18 3.21
C VAL A 111 -8.28 -21.11 2.87
N ASP A 112 -7.78 -21.04 1.63
CA ASP A 112 -6.53 -21.69 1.28
C ASP A 112 -5.44 -21.01 2.10
N GLN A 113 -5.07 -21.63 3.22
CA GLN A 113 -4.12 -21.08 4.19
C GLN A 113 -2.72 -20.88 3.58
N ARG A 114 -2.50 -21.30 2.33
CA ARG A 114 -1.28 -21.09 1.57
C ARG A 114 -1.26 -19.75 0.83
N GLU A 115 -2.40 -19.14 0.52
CA GLU A 115 -2.46 -17.83 -0.15
C GLU A 115 -2.59 -16.72 0.89
N LEU A 116 -1.46 -16.41 1.54
CA LEU A 116 -1.36 -15.25 2.41
C LEU A 116 -0.93 -14.06 1.55
N ASP A 117 -1.81 -13.08 1.34
CA ASP A 117 -1.56 -11.81 0.62
C ASP A 117 -0.54 -10.91 1.37
N ASN A 118 0.68 -11.42 1.57
CA ASN A 118 1.69 -10.82 2.43
C ASN A 118 2.55 -9.77 1.70
N ILE A 119 2.52 -9.75 0.36
CA ILE A 119 3.35 -8.88 -0.47
C ILE A 119 2.49 -7.99 -1.35
N SER A 120 2.56 -6.68 -1.10
CA SER A 120 1.96 -5.67 -1.97
C SER A 120 2.88 -5.38 -3.15
N ASN A 121 2.71 -6.13 -4.24
CA ASN A 121 3.48 -5.95 -5.46
C ASN A 121 3.02 -4.70 -6.22
N VAL A 122 3.96 -3.88 -6.67
CA VAL A 122 3.73 -2.70 -7.50
C VAL A 122 4.62 -2.71 -8.73
N ALA A 123 4.13 -2.12 -9.81
CA ALA A 123 4.89 -1.92 -11.03
C ALA A 123 5.63 -0.59 -11.03
N LYS A 124 6.69 -0.48 -11.83
CA LYS A 124 7.35 0.79 -12.12
C LYS A 124 6.31 1.82 -12.63
N ASP A 125 6.46 3.07 -12.19
CA ASP A 125 5.62 4.23 -12.50
C ASP A 125 4.16 4.10 -12.00
N GLN A 126 3.85 3.11 -11.17
CA GLN A 126 2.53 2.97 -10.55
C GLN A 126 2.30 4.04 -9.47
N LEU A 127 1.13 4.67 -9.49
CA LEU A 127 0.70 5.62 -8.46
C LEU A 127 0.45 4.90 -7.13
N LEU A 128 1.16 5.30 -6.08
CA LEU A 128 1.09 4.69 -4.75
C LEU A 128 0.21 5.50 -3.81
N LEU A 129 0.50 6.80 -3.71
CA LEU A 129 -0.14 7.73 -2.79
C LEU A 129 -0.40 9.07 -3.48
N GLU A 130 -1.47 9.75 -3.07
CA GLU A 130 -1.84 11.09 -3.53
C GLU A 130 -2.09 11.99 -2.31
N LYS A 131 -1.37 13.09 -2.21
CA LYS A 131 -1.59 14.16 -1.24
C LYS A 131 -2.72 15.05 -1.75
N ILE A 132 -3.79 15.10 -0.97
CA ILE A 132 -4.86 16.08 -1.12
C ILE A 132 -4.45 17.33 -0.34
N PRO A 133 -4.25 18.49 -0.99
CA PRO A 133 -3.84 19.72 -0.31
C PRO A 133 -4.92 20.23 0.65
N PRO A 134 -4.54 21.00 1.69
CA PRO A 134 -5.51 21.65 2.55
C PRO A 134 -6.33 22.69 1.79
N THR A 135 -7.53 22.97 2.28
CA THR A 135 -8.39 24.03 1.73
C THR A 135 -8.33 25.28 2.60
N ALA A 136 -8.50 26.45 1.97
CA ALA A 136 -8.70 27.69 2.70
C ALA A 136 -10.00 27.63 3.50
N GLY A 137 -10.01 28.29 4.66
CA GLY A 137 -11.27 28.54 5.37
C GLY A 137 -12.07 29.63 4.65
N VAL A 138 -13.39 29.60 4.81
CA VAL A 138 -14.28 30.65 4.29
C VAL A 138 -14.50 31.68 5.41
N PRO A 139 -14.07 32.94 5.24
CA PRO A 139 -14.29 33.99 6.23
C PRO A 139 -15.78 34.13 6.57
N GLY A 140 -16.06 34.33 7.85
CA GLY A 140 -17.40 34.70 8.32
C GLY A 140 -17.60 36.21 8.28
N LYS A 141 -18.79 36.66 8.67
CA LYS A 141 -19.09 38.08 8.84
C LYS A 141 -19.94 38.27 10.10
N ASP A 142 -19.49 39.11 11.01
CA ASP A 142 -20.23 39.41 12.25
C ASP A 142 -21.45 40.28 11.95
N VAL A 143 -22.34 40.47 12.94
CA VAL A 143 -23.54 41.31 12.76
C VAL A 143 -23.23 42.80 12.59
N LEU A 144 -21.99 43.23 12.90
CA LEU A 144 -21.49 44.58 12.71
C LEU A 144 -20.86 44.78 11.32
N GLY A 145 -20.85 43.74 10.47
CA GLY A 145 -20.31 43.78 9.12
C GLY A 145 -18.80 43.50 9.03
N ASN A 146 -18.11 43.28 10.16
CA ASN A 146 -16.68 42.95 10.19
C ASN A 146 -16.45 41.51 9.75
N ASP A 147 -15.35 41.28 9.04
CA ASP A 147 -14.97 39.93 8.64
C ASP A 147 -14.40 39.13 9.83
N ILE A 148 -14.86 37.90 9.97
CA ILE A 148 -14.35 36.95 10.97
C ILE A 148 -13.39 36.01 10.26
N ALA A 149 -12.10 36.08 10.62
CA ALA A 149 -11.08 35.25 10.02
C ALA A 149 -11.37 33.75 10.23
N ALA A 150 -11.32 32.97 9.15
CA ALA A 150 -11.43 31.52 9.21
C ALA A 150 -10.07 30.86 9.41
N LYS A 151 -10.05 29.72 10.10
CA LYS A 151 -8.85 28.91 10.27
C LYS A 151 -8.59 28.12 8.98
N PRO A 152 -7.44 28.27 8.31
CA PRO A 152 -7.10 27.44 7.15
C PRO A 152 -6.84 26.00 7.58
N GLY A 153 -7.04 25.06 6.66
CA GLY A 153 -6.67 23.67 6.87
C GLY A 153 -5.16 23.52 7.07
N LYS A 154 -4.75 22.57 7.90
CA LYS A 154 -3.33 22.27 8.12
C LYS A 154 -2.80 21.41 6.98
N ASP A 155 -1.65 21.79 6.44
CA ASP A 155 -0.96 20.95 5.47
C ASP A 155 -0.36 19.70 6.14
N MET A 156 -0.33 18.60 5.39
CA MET A 156 0.27 17.36 5.85
C MET A 156 1.63 17.17 5.18
N LYS A 157 2.67 17.11 6.01
CA LYS A 157 4.01 16.75 5.55
C LYS A 157 4.07 15.23 5.38
N PHE A 158 4.54 14.79 4.23
CA PHE A 158 4.85 13.38 3.99
C PHE A 158 6.24 13.27 3.40
N LYS A 159 6.86 12.10 3.58
CA LYS A 159 8.21 11.82 3.10
C LYS A 159 8.18 10.59 2.21
N THR A 160 8.94 10.63 1.14
CA THR A 160 9.24 9.47 0.31
C THR A 160 10.47 8.75 0.84
N GLY A 161 10.49 7.44 0.66
CA GLY A 161 11.59 6.56 0.97
C GLY A 161 12.22 5.99 -0.30
N PRO A 162 13.15 5.03 -0.17
CA PRO A 162 13.80 4.38 -1.30
C PRO A 162 12.81 3.77 -2.30
N GLY A 163 13.18 3.75 -3.57
CA GLY A 163 12.36 3.16 -4.65
C GLY A 163 11.08 3.92 -4.97
N THR A 164 10.95 5.18 -4.52
CA THR A 164 9.80 6.03 -4.85
C THR A 164 10.26 7.40 -5.32
N TYR A 165 9.44 8.04 -6.14
CA TYR A 165 9.67 9.42 -6.59
C TYR A 165 8.37 10.23 -6.53
N LEU A 166 8.52 11.55 -6.51
CA LEU A 166 7.40 12.50 -6.48
C LEU A 166 7.08 13.00 -7.90
N SER A 167 5.81 13.32 -8.15
CA SER A 167 5.44 14.17 -9.28
C SER A 167 6.06 15.57 -9.16
N GLU A 168 6.13 16.28 -10.28
CA GLU A 168 6.65 17.67 -10.35
C GLU A 168 5.91 18.63 -9.40
N ASP A 169 4.60 18.43 -9.20
CA ASP A 169 3.77 19.22 -8.27
C ASP A 169 3.95 18.81 -6.79
N GLY A 170 4.70 17.74 -6.50
CA GLY A 170 4.91 17.21 -5.16
C GLY A 170 3.66 16.59 -4.51
N LEU A 171 2.59 16.36 -5.27
CA LEU A 171 1.31 15.85 -4.75
C LEU A 171 1.16 14.33 -4.90
N LYS A 172 1.91 13.67 -5.76
CA LYS A 172 1.76 12.23 -6.02
C LYS A 172 3.06 11.49 -5.80
N VAL A 173 2.96 10.26 -5.31
CA VAL A 173 4.07 9.34 -5.07
C VAL A 173 3.95 8.17 -6.02
N TYR A 174 5.01 7.89 -6.75
CA TYR A 174 5.09 6.81 -7.73
C TYR A 174 6.19 5.82 -7.35
N ALA A 175 6.01 4.56 -7.78
CA ALA A 175 7.04 3.54 -7.68
C ALA A 175 8.13 3.77 -8.73
N GLN A 176 9.39 3.78 -8.32
CA GLN A 176 10.53 3.93 -9.24
C GLN A 176 10.87 2.64 -9.98
N ALA A 177 10.49 1.49 -9.43
CA ALA A 177 10.76 0.15 -9.94
C ALA A 177 9.65 -0.83 -9.57
N ASN A 178 9.70 -2.04 -10.15
CA ASN A 178 8.81 -3.13 -9.74
C ASN A 178 9.28 -3.70 -8.40
N GLY A 179 8.37 -3.99 -7.48
CA GLY A 179 8.76 -4.54 -6.19
C GLY A 179 7.67 -4.51 -5.14
N LYS A 180 8.08 -4.58 -3.86
CA LYS A 180 7.20 -4.59 -2.70
C LYS A 180 7.00 -3.16 -2.19
N PHE A 181 5.75 -2.70 -2.18
CA PHE A 181 5.37 -1.44 -1.56
C PHE A 181 5.12 -1.60 -0.05
N ALA A 182 5.79 -0.79 0.75
CA ALA A 182 5.66 -0.77 2.20
C ALA A 182 5.78 0.65 2.77
N MET A 183 5.18 0.85 3.95
CA MET A 183 5.40 2.05 4.76
C MET A 183 6.43 1.75 5.84
N VAL A 184 7.60 2.40 5.80
CA VAL A 184 8.69 2.21 6.76
C VAL A 184 9.01 3.57 7.39
N ASP A 185 8.93 3.68 8.72
CA ASP A 185 9.15 4.93 9.47
C ASP A 185 8.35 6.14 8.93
N GLY A 186 7.10 5.87 8.51
CA GLY A 186 6.21 6.89 7.93
C GLY A 186 6.57 7.31 6.50
N LYS A 187 7.50 6.61 5.83
CA LYS A 187 7.90 6.85 4.44
C LYS A 187 7.36 5.77 3.50
N ALA A 188 6.80 6.20 2.39
CA ALA A 188 6.44 5.33 1.28
C ALA A 188 7.71 4.79 0.62
N SER A 189 7.90 3.47 0.60
CA SER A 189 9.11 2.86 0.03
C SER A 189 8.73 1.66 -0.84
N VAL A 190 9.50 1.45 -1.90
CA VAL A 190 9.40 0.26 -2.76
C VAL A 190 10.74 -0.45 -2.73
N PHE A 191 10.70 -1.75 -2.45
CA PHE A 191 11.89 -2.59 -2.40
C PHE A 191 11.86 -3.57 -3.56
N GLU A 192 12.88 -3.53 -4.40
CA GLU A 192 13.09 -4.50 -5.47
C GLU A 192 13.54 -5.86 -4.95
N GLU A 193 13.96 -5.92 -3.69
CA GLU A 193 14.41 -7.13 -3.01
C GLU A 193 13.44 -7.51 -1.89
N HIS A 194 13.25 -8.82 -1.71
CA HIS A 194 12.52 -9.35 -0.57
C HIS A 194 13.28 -10.50 0.07
N VAL A 195 13.47 -10.38 1.39
CA VAL A 195 14.06 -11.45 2.21
C VAL A 195 12.99 -12.10 3.08
N VAL A 196 12.97 -13.44 3.05
CA VAL A 196 12.23 -14.31 3.98
C VAL A 196 13.25 -14.92 4.94
N ARG A 197 13.19 -14.47 6.19
CA ARG A 197 14.09 -14.91 7.27
C ARG A 197 13.56 -16.19 7.92
N GLY A 198 13.69 -17.30 7.21
CA GLY A 198 13.21 -18.60 7.66
C GLY A 198 12.65 -19.42 6.51
N ASP A 199 11.80 -20.38 6.88
CA ASP A 199 11.21 -21.33 5.95
C ASP A 199 9.95 -20.75 5.31
N VAL A 200 9.64 -21.24 4.11
CA VAL A 200 8.37 -20.97 3.44
C VAL A 200 7.43 -22.10 3.83
N ASP A 201 6.54 -21.80 4.77
CA ASP A 201 5.61 -22.73 5.39
C ASP A 201 4.20 -22.12 5.52
N MET A 202 3.34 -22.68 6.38
CA MET A 202 1.98 -22.18 6.60
C MET A 202 1.92 -20.77 7.21
N THR A 203 3.03 -20.26 7.76
CA THR A 203 3.11 -18.91 8.31
C THR A 203 3.45 -17.87 7.24
N VAL A 204 4.23 -18.26 6.24
CA VAL A 204 4.66 -17.38 5.14
C VAL A 204 3.73 -17.50 3.94
N GLY A 205 3.30 -18.72 3.59
CA GLY A 205 2.48 -19.02 2.44
C GLY A 205 3.26 -19.09 1.12
N ASN A 206 2.53 -19.24 0.02
CA ASN A 206 3.06 -19.08 -1.32
C ASN A 206 3.55 -17.64 -1.52
N ILE A 207 4.59 -17.48 -2.35
CA ILE A 207 5.18 -16.17 -2.61
C ILE A 207 5.11 -15.89 -4.10
N THR A 208 4.48 -14.77 -4.45
CA THR A 208 4.60 -14.14 -5.77
C THR A 208 5.24 -12.78 -5.58
N PHE A 209 6.44 -12.58 -6.12
CA PHE A 209 7.20 -11.34 -5.98
C PHE A 209 7.57 -10.74 -7.35
N GLY A 210 7.15 -9.49 -7.57
CA GLY A 210 7.35 -8.77 -8.82
C GLY A 210 8.67 -8.02 -8.94
N GLY A 211 9.51 -8.06 -7.90
CA GLY A 211 10.81 -7.38 -7.88
C GLY A 211 11.94 -8.18 -8.52
N SER A 212 13.16 -7.66 -8.31
CA SER A 212 14.40 -8.12 -8.93
C SER A 212 15.05 -9.29 -8.20
N SER A 213 14.86 -9.45 -6.88
CA SER A 213 15.48 -10.54 -6.12
C SER A 213 14.66 -11.02 -4.92
N LEU A 214 14.42 -12.33 -4.82
CA LEU A 214 13.81 -12.99 -3.68
C LEU A 214 14.83 -13.90 -2.98
N LEU A 215 15.15 -13.60 -1.72
CA LEU A 215 16.00 -14.42 -0.88
C LEU A 215 15.17 -15.15 0.18
N VAL A 216 15.27 -16.47 0.23
CA VAL A 216 14.73 -17.32 1.29
C VAL A 216 15.92 -17.90 2.04
N GLU A 217 16.12 -17.51 3.30
CA GLU A 217 17.24 -17.99 4.11
C GLU A 217 17.06 -19.45 4.57
N GLY A 218 15.82 -19.94 4.61
CA GLY A 218 15.47 -21.29 5.03
C GLY A 218 15.13 -22.24 3.89
N THR A 219 14.24 -23.17 4.19
CA THR A 219 13.76 -24.24 3.30
C THR A 219 12.38 -23.91 2.74
N VAL A 220 12.12 -24.29 1.50
CA VAL A 220 10.76 -24.27 0.93
C VAL A 220 10.07 -25.58 1.26
N GLN A 221 9.03 -25.53 2.09
CA GLN A 221 8.35 -26.73 2.59
C GLN A 221 7.46 -27.38 1.52
N PRO A 222 7.06 -28.65 1.71
CA PRO A 222 6.20 -29.38 0.76
C PRO A 222 4.91 -28.66 0.40
N GLY A 223 4.59 -28.65 -0.90
CA GLY A 223 3.34 -28.13 -1.44
C GLY A 223 3.27 -26.60 -1.58
N PHE A 224 4.36 -25.88 -1.27
CA PHE A 224 4.44 -24.44 -1.47
C PHE A 224 4.98 -24.05 -2.85
N ARG A 225 4.70 -22.81 -3.24
CA ARG A 225 5.09 -22.24 -4.53
C ARG A 225 5.76 -20.89 -4.36
N LEU A 226 6.92 -20.74 -5.00
CA LEU A 226 7.66 -19.50 -5.11
C LEU A 226 7.69 -19.04 -6.56
N LYS A 227 7.33 -17.79 -6.80
CA LYS A 227 7.41 -17.12 -8.11
C LYS A 227 8.06 -15.76 -7.93
N CYS A 228 9.12 -15.51 -8.68
CA CYS A 228 9.78 -14.21 -8.72
C CYS A 228 9.97 -13.78 -10.17
N ARG A 229 9.76 -12.50 -10.47
CA ARG A 229 10.07 -11.95 -11.80
C ARG A 229 11.57 -11.93 -12.06
N GLY A 230 12.38 -11.64 -11.05
CA GLY A 230 13.83 -11.67 -11.13
C GLY A 230 14.42 -12.96 -10.58
N ASP A 231 15.49 -12.81 -9.82
CA ASP A 231 16.29 -13.91 -9.29
C ASP A 231 15.65 -14.49 -8.01
N ILE A 232 15.91 -15.78 -7.76
CA ILE A 232 15.56 -16.45 -6.51
C ILE A 232 16.81 -17.11 -5.93
N SER A 233 17.04 -16.92 -4.63
CA SER A 233 18.04 -17.65 -3.86
C SER A 233 17.38 -18.34 -2.66
N VAL A 234 17.59 -19.65 -2.53
CA VAL A 234 17.10 -20.46 -1.39
C VAL A 234 18.30 -20.99 -0.59
N GLY A 235 18.26 -20.84 0.73
CA GLY A 235 19.41 -21.06 1.60
C GLY A 235 19.60 -22.49 2.11
N LYS A 236 18.53 -23.28 2.24
CA LYS A 236 18.59 -24.63 2.84
C LYS A 236 17.97 -25.76 2.00
N GLY A 237 17.29 -25.44 0.90
CA GLY A 237 16.77 -26.42 -0.04
C GLY A 237 15.27 -26.28 -0.32
N VAL A 238 14.77 -27.15 -1.18
CA VAL A 238 13.39 -27.17 -1.66
C VAL A 238 12.85 -28.59 -1.55
N LEU A 239 11.76 -28.78 -0.80
CA LEU A 239 11.15 -30.08 -0.57
C LEU A 239 9.78 -30.13 -1.24
N SER A 240 9.59 -31.01 -2.24
CA SER A 240 8.29 -31.24 -2.90
C SER A 240 7.50 -29.94 -3.21
N ALA A 241 8.20 -28.96 -3.79
CA ALA A 241 7.69 -27.61 -3.98
C ALA A 241 8.05 -27.07 -5.37
N VAL A 242 7.41 -25.97 -5.76
CA VAL A 242 7.57 -25.37 -7.08
C VAL A 242 8.24 -24.01 -6.96
N VAL A 243 9.39 -23.84 -7.60
CA VAL A 243 10.15 -22.58 -7.61
C VAL A 243 10.31 -22.11 -9.05
N MET A 244 9.88 -20.88 -9.33
CA MET A 244 9.92 -20.27 -10.66
C MET A 244 10.59 -18.89 -10.61
N ALA A 245 11.79 -18.80 -11.16
CA ALA A 245 12.55 -17.55 -11.32
C ALA A 245 12.46 -17.04 -12.77
N GLY A 246 12.12 -15.76 -12.95
CA GLY A 246 12.22 -15.10 -14.25
C GLY A 246 13.64 -14.67 -14.58
N GLY A 247 14.56 -14.69 -13.62
CA GLY A 247 16.01 -14.56 -13.80
C GLY A 247 16.73 -15.87 -13.46
N ASN A 248 17.78 -15.76 -12.64
CA ASN A 248 18.59 -16.88 -12.17
C ASN A 248 17.99 -17.56 -10.92
N LEU A 249 18.29 -18.84 -10.74
CA LEU A 249 17.87 -19.61 -9.56
C LEU A 249 19.09 -20.22 -8.86
N THR A 250 19.30 -19.88 -7.59
CA THR A 250 20.31 -20.52 -6.74
C THR A 250 19.63 -21.26 -5.60
N ILE A 251 19.94 -22.54 -5.41
CA ILE A 251 19.43 -23.35 -4.31
C ILE A 251 20.63 -23.96 -3.60
N ARG A 252 20.91 -23.47 -2.40
CA ARG A 252 21.86 -24.08 -1.47
C ARG A 252 21.16 -25.25 -0.78
N GLY A 253 21.82 -26.40 -0.76
CA GLY A 253 21.24 -27.68 -0.36
C GLY A 253 20.52 -28.41 -1.49
N GLY A 254 19.54 -29.24 -1.11
CA GLY A 254 18.92 -30.21 -2.01
C GLY A 254 17.58 -29.78 -2.58
N ILE A 255 17.27 -30.27 -3.79
CA ILE A 255 15.88 -30.41 -4.24
C ILE A 255 15.50 -31.89 -4.20
N VAL A 256 14.49 -32.22 -3.41
CA VAL A 256 14.08 -33.62 -3.21
C VAL A 256 12.57 -33.75 -3.42
N ALA A 257 12.19 -34.87 -4.04
CA ALA A 257 10.83 -35.40 -4.25
C ALA A 257 10.27 -35.24 -5.67
N GLU A 258 9.49 -36.25 -6.06
CA GLU A 258 9.00 -36.47 -7.43
C GLU A 258 8.08 -35.36 -7.95
N GLU A 259 7.51 -34.56 -7.06
CA GLU A 259 6.62 -33.44 -7.40
C GLU A 259 7.35 -32.08 -7.48
N ALA A 260 8.63 -32.03 -7.09
CA ALA A 260 9.40 -30.80 -7.07
C ALA A 260 9.70 -30.30 -8.50
N LYS A 261 9.57 -28.98 -8.70
CA LYS A 261 9.85 -28.32 -9.99
C LYS A 261 10.67 -27.06 -9.77
N ALA A 262 11.82 -26.99 -10.42
CA ALA A 262 12.68 -25.81 -10.44
C ALA A 262 12.75 -25.25 -11.86
N LEU A 263 12.27 -24.03 -12.06
CA LEU A 263 12.22 -23.36 -13.34
C LEU A 263 12.95 -22.02 -13.26
N ALA A 264 13.86 -21.76 -14.20
CA ALA A 264 14.55 -20.48 -14.34
C ALA A 264 14.61 -20.06 -15.81
N LYS A 265 14.48 -18.77 -16.10
CA LYS A 265 14.78 -18.28 -17.46
C LYS A 265 16.28 -18.05 -17.68
N GLY A 266 17.00 -17.72 -16.62
CA GLY A 266 18.46 -17.56 -16.61
C GLY A 266 19.19 -18.85 -16.26
N ASP A 267 20.32 -18.69 -15.58
CA ASP A 267 21.18 -19.76 -15.09
C ASP A 267 20.61 -20.38 -13.81
N MET A 268 20.99 -21.63 -13.53
CA MET A 268 20.57 -22.34 -12.33
C MET A 268 21.75 -23.02 -11.65
N ASN A 269 21.90 -22.82 -10.34
CA ASN A 269 22.92 -23.46 -9.51
C ASN A 269 22.24 -24.18 -8.33
N ILE A 270 22.45 -25.48 -8.23
CA ILE A 270 21.86 -26.35 -7.21
C ILE A 270 22.97 -27.23 -6.63
N ASP A 271 23.03 -27.38 -5.30
CA ASP A 271 24.05 -28.25 -4.72
C ASP A 271 23.79 -29.72 -5.06
N PHE A 272 22.57 -30.22 -4.82
CA PHE A 272 22.17 -31.54 -5.29
C PHE A 272 20.67 -31.63 -5.60
N ALA A 273 20.29 -32.59 -6.45
CA ALA A 273 18.89 -32.89 -6.71
C ALA A 273 18.67 -34.40 -6.80
N GLU A 274 17.60 -34.88 -6.18
CA GLU A 274 17.27 -36.30 -6.12
C GLU A 274 15.78 -36.55 -6.32
N ASN A 275 15.45 -37.52 -7.17
CA ASN A 275 14.08 -37.95 -7.46
C ASN A 275 13.19 -36.76 -7.83
N ILE A 276 13.61 -35.95 -8.82
CA ILE A 276 12.97 -34.67 -9.16
C ILE A 276 12.17 -34.75 -10.45
N HIS A 277 10.99 -34.11 -10.48
CA HIS A 277 10.17 -34.05 -11.69
C HIS A 277 10.84 -33.26 -12.81
N THR A 278 11.24 -32.03 -12.52
CA THR A 278 11.63 -31.06 -13.54
C THR A 278 12.66 -30.08 -13.02
N ILE A 279 13.75 -29.98 -13.78
CA ILE A 279 14.67 -28.85 -13.75
C ILE A 279 14.66 -28.27 -15.15
N ASP A 280 14.34 -26.98 -15.28
CA ASP A 280 14.35 -26.31 -16.57
C ASP A 280 14.98 -24.93 -16.44
N CYS A 281 16.15 -24.73 -17.05
CA CYS A 281 16.80 -23.43 -17.14
C CYS A 281 17.02 -23.01 -18.60
N GLY A 282 16.85 -21.72 -18.91
CA GLY A 282 17.22 -21.16 -20.21
C GLY A 282 18.73 -20.98 -20.38
N GLY A 283 19.44 -20.79 -19.27
CA GLY A 283 20.88 -20.62 -19.20
C GLY A 283 21.65 -21.91 -18.94
N GLU A 284 22.76 -21.80 -18.22
CA GLU A 284 23.60 -22.90 -17.75
C GLU A 284 23.01 -23.56 -16.50
N LEU A 285 23.07 -24.89 -16.42
CA LEU A 285 22.73 -25.66 -15.23
C LEU A 285 24.01 -26.16 -14.55
N VAL A 286 24.23 -25.75 -13.31
CA VAL A 286 25.33 -26.20 -12.46
C VAL A 286 24.77 -27.05 -11.33
N ILE A 287 25.28 -28.28 -11.21
CA ILE A 287 25.04 -29.19 -10.10
C ILE A 287 26.35 -29.36 -9.34
N THR A 288 26.40 -28.97 -8.07
CA THR A 288 27.67 -29.01 -7.31
C THR A 288 28.08 -30.43 -6.95
N ASP A 289 27.17 -31.23 -6.38
CA ASP A 289 27.45 -32.56 -5.86
C ASP A 289 26.88 -33.66 -6.75
N PHE A 290 25.57 -33.86 -6.77
CA PHE A 290 24.97 -34.92 -7.58
C PHE A 290 23.57 -34.58 -8.08
N LEU A 291 23.24 -35.13 -9.25
CA LEU A 291 21.89 -35.16 -9.81
C LEU A 291 21.50 -36.62 -9.96
N ALA A 292 20.50 -37.06 -9.21
CA ALA A 292 20.03 -38.43 -9.21
C ALA A 292 18.54 -38.53 -9.58
N LEU A 293 18.18 -39.45 -10.48
CA LEU A 293 16.78 -39.78 -10.80
C LEU A 293 15.97 -38.56 -11.26
N GLY A 294 16.52 -37.80 -12.22
CA GLY A 294 15.87 -36.61 -12.77
C GLY A 294 15.00 -36.95 -13.98
N ARG A 295 13.68 -36.71 -13.90
CA ARG A 295 12.76 -37.11 -14.98
C ARG A 295 12.85 -36.19 -16.20
N HIS A 296 12.74 -34.88 -16.01
CA HIS A 296 12.77 -33.89 -17.09
C HIS A 296 13.79 -32.80 -16.78
N ILE A 297 15.06 -33.09 -17.08
CA ILE A 297 16.15 -32.16 -16.83
C ILE A 297 16.52 -31.47 -18.14
N ARG A 298 16.42 -30.14 -18.18
CA ARG A 298 16.57 -29.38 -19.41
C ARG A 298 17.37 -28.11 -19.16
N THR A 299 18.36 -27.86 -20.00
CA THR A 299 19.14 -26.63 -19.99
C THR A 299 19.34 -26.11 -21.40
N GLY A 300 19.22 -24.79 -21.57
CA GLY A 300 19.44 -24.14 -22.87
C GLY A 300 20.91 -24.03 -23.24
N LYS A 301 21.83 -24.10 -22.26
CA LYS A 301 23.28 -24.05 -22.46
C LYS A 301 23.93 -25.31 -21.91
N ASN A 302 24.98 -25.17 -21.10
CA ASN A 302 25.76 -26.30 -20.62
C ASN A 302 25.13 -26.92 -19.37
N LEU A 303 25.39 -28.21 -19.17
CA LEU A 303 25.21 -28.90 -17.90
C LEU A 303 26.59 -29.16 -17.29
N LYS A 304 26.83 -28.66 -16.07
CA LYS A 304 28.10 -28.80 -15.37
C LYS A 304 27.93 -29.46 -14.01
N ALA A 305 28.57 -30.60 -13.83
CA ALA A 305 28.73 -31.33 -12.57
C ALA A 305 30.22 -31.64 -12.36
N VAL A 306 31.03 -30.59 -12.21
CA VAL A 306 32.49 -30.65 -12.14
C VAL A 306 33.05 -30.28 -10.76
N GLN A 307 32.18 -29.93 -9.82
CA GLN A 307 32.52 -29.66 -8.43
C GLN A 307 32.15 -30.86 -7.56
N GLY A 308 32.32 -30.79 -6.24
CA GLY A 308 31.81 -31.80 -5.30
C GLY A 308 32.08 -33.25 -5.71
N LYS A 309 31.05 -34.09 -5.61
CA LYS A 309 31.05 -35.45 -6.19
C LYS A 309 31.02 -35.42 -7.73
N GLY A 310 30.26 -34.50 -8.33
CA GLY A 310 30.16 -34.31 -9.77
C GLY A 310 29.49 -35.48 -10.50
N ILE A 311 28.46 -36.08 -9.89
CA ILE A 311 27.78 -37.28 -10.39
C ILE A 311 26.46 -36.90 -11.06
N ILE A 312 26.18 -37.48 -12.23
CA ILE A 312 24.84 -37.47 -12.83
C ILE A 312 24.42 -38.90 -13.07
N ALA A 313 23.36 -39.36 -12.39
CA ALA A 313 22.92 -40.75 -12.42
C ALA A 313 21.39 -40.86 -12.47
N GLY A 314 20.85 -41.53 -13.48
CA GLY A 314 19.43 -41.83 -13.56
C GLY A 314 18.58 -40.73 -14.18
N GLY A 315 17.74 -41.13 -15.13
CA GLY A 315 16.79 -40.27 -15.81
C GLY A 315 17.30 -39.66 -17.11
N GLU A 316 16.68 -38.57 -17.55
CA GLU A 316 16.94 -37.96 -18.86
C GLU A 316 17.31 -36.48 -18.74
N CYS A 317 18.45 -36.11 -19.34
CA CYS A 317 18.87 -34.73 -19.49
C CYS A 317 18.94 -34.32 -20.96
N LEU A 318 18.26 -33.22 -21.31
CA LEU A 318 18.36 -32.55 -22.60
C LEU A 318 19.18 -31.26 -22.45
N VAL A 319 20.29 -31.17 -23.17
CA VAL A 319 21.30 -30.12 -23.00
C VAL A 319 21.52 -29.43 -24.35
N GLY A 320 21.28 -28.11 -24.40
CA GLY A 320 21.49 -27.34 -25.63
C GLY A 320 22.97 -27.10 -25.98
N GLY A 321 23.82 -26.99 -24.96
CA GLY A 321 25.27 -26.78 -25.08
C GLY A 321 26.06 -28.07 -24.88
N SER A 322 27.05 -28.04 -23.99
CA SER A 322 27.92 -29.19 -23.67
C SER A 322 27.70 -29.72 -22.26
N VAL A 323 28.11 -30.97 -22.02
CA VAL A 323 28.05 -31.61 -20.70
C VAL A 323 29.46 -31.79 -20.15
N TYR A 324 29.67 -31.35 -18.91
CA TYR A 324 30.92 -31.51 -18.18
C TYR A 324 30.59 -32.19 -16.86
N VAL A 325 31.04 -33.42 -16.66
CA VAL A 325 30.67 -34.24 -15.49
C VAL A 325 31.89 -35.05 -15.05
N LYS A 326 32.06 -35.29 -13.75
CA LYS A 326 33.12 -36.18 -13.25
C LYS A 326 32.77 -37.64 -13.46
N GLU A 327 31.53 -38.00 -13.16
CA GLU A 327 31.03 -39.37 -13.23
C GLU A 327 29.61 -39.38 -13.78
N LEU A 328 29.38 -40.19 -14.82
CA LEU A 328 28.08 -40.34 -15.46
C LEU A 328 27.60 -41.78 -15.27
N GLY A 329 26.40 -41.94 -14.70
CA GLY A 329 25.80 -43.22 -14.37
C GLY A 329 25.97 -43.59 -12.89
N SER A 330 25.58 -44.82 -12.55
CA SER A 330 25.83 -45.43 -11.25
C SER A 330 26.25 -46.88 -11.40
N ASP A 331 27.05 -47.37 -10.45
CA ASP A 331 27.45 -48.78 -10.37
C ASP A 331 26.25 -49.72 -10.20
N GLU A 332 25.14 -49.20 -9.66
CA GLU A 332 23.85 -49.89 -9.48
C GLU A 332 23.06 -50.04 -10.79
N GLY A 333 23.59 -49.58 -11.93
CA GLY A 333 23.00 -49.78 -13.27
C GLY A 333 21.76 -48.94 -13.54
N VAL A 334 21.63 -47.76 -12.93
CA VAL A 334 20.49 -46.88 -13.15
C VAL A 334 20.59 -46.23 -14.53
N ASP A 335 19.57 -46.42 -15.36
CA ASP A 335 19.54 -45.93 -16.74
C ASP A 335 19.67 -44.41 -16.80
N THR A 336 20.70 -43.93 -17.48
CA THR A 336 21.11 -42.52 -17.53
C THR A 336 21.23 -42.08 -18.98
N LYS A 337 20.29 -41.24 -19.43
CA LYS A 337 20.23 -40.76 -20.81
C LYS A 337 20.57 -39.27 -20.87
N ILE A 338 21.62 -38.93 -21.62
CA ILE A 338 22.03 -37.55 -21.85
C ILE A 338 21.98 -37.27 -23.35
N VAL A 339 21.22 -36.26 -23.75
CA VAL A 339 21.14 -35.79 -25.13
C VAL A 339 21.71 -34.38 -25.19
N VAL A 340 22.68 -34.17 -26.07
CA VAL A 340 23.51 -32.95 -26.13
C VAL A 340 23.37 -32.30 -27.50
N GLY A 341 23.41 -30.96 -27.55
CA GLY A 341 23.32 -30.19 -28.78
C GLY A 341 21.91 -30.09 -29.35
N VAL A 342 20.89 -30.24 -28.52
CA VAL A 342 19.48 -30.20 -28.95
C VAL A 342 18.77 -28.95 -28.46
N ASP A 343 17.93 -28.37 -29.32
CA ASP A 343 17.00 -27.32 -28.89
C ASP A 343 15.87 -27.96 -28.08
N LYS A 344 15.87 -27.69 -26.77
CA LYS A 344 14.88 -28.22 -25.83
C LYS A 344 13.43 -27.83 -26.15
N ASP A 345 13.20 -26.67 -26.78
CA ASP A 345 11.86 -26.17 -27.12
C ASP A 345 11.36 -26.82 -28.42
N PHE A 346 12.28 -27.22 -29.30
CA PHE A 346 11.97 -28.02 -30.48
C PHE A 346 11.62 -29.47 -30.10
N GLU A 347 12.41 -30.12 -29.25
CA GLU A 347 12.16 -31.51 -28.83
C GLU A 347 10.85 -31.64 -28.03
N GLN A 348 10.50 -30.65 -27.19
CA GLN A 348 9.20 -30.63 -26.52
C GLN A 348 8.01 -30.61 -27.50
N ARG A 349 8.13 -29.90 -28.63
CA ARG A 349 7.05 -29.80 -29.62
C ARG A 349 6.83 -31.11 -30.37
N LYS A 350 7.89 -31.90 -30.62
CA LYS A 350 7.77 -33.24 -31.21
C LYS A 350 6.97 -34.18 -30.29
N VAL A 351 7.35 -34.24 -29.02
CA VAL A 351 6.71 -35.11 -28.02
C VAL A 351 5.23 -34.77 -27.80
N GLN A 352 4.80 -33.52 -28.03
CA GLN A 352 3.38 -33.13 -27.94
C GLN A 352 2.54 -33.45 -29.18
N THR A 353 3.18 -33.77 -30.31
CA THR A 353 2.50 -34.00 -31.60
C THR A 353 2.31 -35.49 -31.90
N GLU A 354 2.98 -36.37 -31.13
CA GLU A 354 2.85 -37.83 -31.15
C GLU A 354 1.82 -38.32 -30.10
#